data_AF-T0RY47-F1
#
_entry.id   AF-T0RY47-F1
#
_cell.length_a   1.000
_cell.length_b   1.000
_cell.length_c   1.000
_cell.angle_alpha   90.00
_cell.angle_beta   90.00
_cell.angle_gamma   90.00
#
_symmetry.space_group_name_H-M   'P 1'
#
loop_
_entity.id
_entity.type
_entity.pdbx_description
1 polymer ?
#
loop_
_entity_poly.entity_id
_entity_poly.type
_entity_poly.pdbx_seq_one_letter_code
_entity_poly.pdbx_strand_id
1 'polypeptide(L)'
;MKRIFLVTSLLMLASCASTYRRPESIKEKMARYKSRSVSTNKIPKYEVESFSYSRGRVPANAYKAQGLDYSNKNLYFLSLYEQYESFTELYPEYRKDIKHCPVYHQVLLDYKDTPKKWSWSKKTKSDYQNKTIVKQLPNSSSSIPIAMRDHMDRNYEELSQLCFTGASDNYYIYENLIEITKKNKLGKNAQGVNSLLKTTLFYNETLLNTIGEKSRARAKGRGLASTKKKVNYTQEALTRLKANWATKLFE
;
A
#
# COMPACT_ATOMS: atom_id res chain seq x y z
N MET A 1 -53.16 -38.41 -15.60
CA MET A 1 -52.98 -37.55 -14.40
C MET A 1 -51.62 -37.73 -13.70
N LYS A 2 -51.06 -38.94 -13.54
CA LYS A 2 -49.75 -39.15 -12.87
C LYS A 2 -48.53 -38.46 -13.53
N ARG A 3 -48.54 -38.22 -14.85
CA ARG A 3 -47.44 -37.55 -15.57
C ARG A 3 -47.36 -36.04 -15.35
N ILE A 4 -48.48 -35.38 -15.01
CA ILE A 4 -48.51 -33.93 -14.77
C ILE A 4 -47.95 -33.61 -13.38
N PHE A 5 -48.24 -34.45 -12.39
CA PHE A 5 -47.71 -34.32 -11.02
C PHE A 5 -46.18 -34.47 -10.92
N LEU A 6 -45.58 -35.23 -11.83
CA LEU A 6 -44.13 -35.47 -11.84
C LEU A 6 -43.36 -34.29 -12.47
N VAL A 7 -43.97 -33.60 -13.44
CA VAL A 7 -43.40 -32.40 -14.08
C VAL A 7 -43.49 -31.18 -13.16
N THR A 8 -44.58 -31.04 -12.39
CA THR A 8 -44.72 -29.91 -11.44
C THR A 8 -43.77 -30.04 -10.23
N SER A 9 -43.46 -31.25 -9.77
CA SER A 9 -42.44 -31.46 -8.72
C SER A 9 -41.02 -31.13 -9.19
N LEU A 10 -40.67 -31.37 -10.46
CA LEU A 10 -39.33 -31.07 -10.98
C LEU A 10 -39.07 -29.55 -11.12
N LEU A 11 -40.11 -28.77 -11.46
CA LEU A 11 -40.02 -27.31 -11.60
C LEU A 11 -39.84 -26.58 -10.26
N MET A 12 -40.37 -27.13 -9.16
CA MET A 12 -40.22 -26.54 -7.82
C MET A 12 -38.80 -26.70 -7.24
N LEU A 13 -38.09 -27.77 -7.58
CA LEU A 13 -36.72 -28.01 -7.11
C LEU A 13 -35.66 -27.14 -7.81
N ALA A 14 -35.92 -26.70 -9.06
CA ALA A 14 -35.02 -25.83 -9.80
C ALA A 14 -35.05 -24.36 -9.33
N SER A 15 -36.12 -23.93 -8.66
CA SER A 15 -36.26 -22.53 -8.22
C SER A 15 -35.36 -22.19 -7.03
N CYS A 16 -35.11 -23.15 -6.13
CA CYS A 16 -34.27 -22.95 -4.94
C CYS A 16 -32.76 -23.02 -5.20
N ALA A 17 -32.32 -23.53 -6.35
CA ALA A 17 -30.90 -23.63 -6.71
C ALA A 17 -30.34 -22.35 -7.36
N SER A 18 -31.20 -21.41 -7.78
CA SER A 18 -30.81 -20.23 -8.57
C SER A 18 -30.27 -19.06 -7.74
N THR A 19 -30.43 -19.08 -6.41
CA THR A 19 -30.09 -17.93 -5.54
C THR A 19 -28.80 -18.12 -4.74
N TYR A 20 -27.87 -18.93 -5.23
CA TYR A 20 -26.50 -18.92 -4.69
C TYR A 20 -25.76 -17.69 -5.20
N ARG A 21 -25.89 -16.55 -4.49
CA ARG A 21 -25.04 -15.38 -4.72
C ARG A 21 -23.60 -15.76 -4.38
N ARG A 22 -22.77 -15.93 -5.42
CA ARG A 22 -21.34 -16.15 -5.25
C ARG A 22 -20.76 -15.05 -4.35
N PRO A 23 -19.96 -15.38 -3.32
CA PRO A 23 -19.30 -14.37 -2.51
C PRO A 23 -18.38 -13.53 -3.41
N GLU A 24 -18.63 -12.23 -3.42
CA GLU A 24 -17.92 -11.28 -4.29
C GLU A 24 -16.42 -11.26 -4.01
N SER A 25 -15.64 -11.14 -5.08
CA SER A 25 -14.18 -11.08 -4.96
C SER A 25 -13.74 -9.77 -4.29
N ILE A 26 -12.56 -9.78 -3.65
CA ILE A 26 -11.97 -8.56 -3.08
C ILE A 26 -11.83 -7.48 -4.16
N LYS A 27 -11.45 -7.88 -5.38
CA LYS A 27 -11.37 -6.99 -6.54
C LYS A 27 -12.70 -6.29 -6.81
N GLU A 28 -13.81 -7.04 -6.83
CA GLU A 28 -15.17 -6.52 -7.05
C GLU A 28 -15.64 -5.60 -5.92
N LYS A 29 -15.28 -5.91 -4.66
CA LYS A 29 -15.60 -5.05 -3.51
C LYS A 29 -14.85 -3.73 -3.56
N MET A 30 -13.56 -3.78 -3.92
CA MET A 30 -12.74 -2.58 -4.07
C MET A 30 -13.08 -1.78 -5.33
N ALA A 31 -13.56 -2.43 -6.40
CA ALA A 31 -13.98 -1.75 -7.62
C ALA A 31 -15.24 -0.91 -7.44
N ARG A 32 -16.10 -1.24 -6.46
CA ARG A 32 -17.33 -0.50 -6.16
C ARG A 32 -17.12 0.72 -5.26
N TYR A 33 -15.98 0.82 -4.59
CA TYR A 33 -15.71 1.97 -3.75
C TYR A 33 -15.44 3.20 -4.62
N LYS A 34 -16.34 4.19 -4.57
CA LYS A 34 -16.15 5.53 -5.11
C LYS A 34 -15.89 6.46 -3.94
N SER A 35 -14.74 7.15 -3.91
CA SER A 35 -14.46 8.15 -2.89
C SER A 35 -15.53 9.24 -2.94
N ARG A 36 -16.06 9.65 -1.77
CA ARG A 36 -17.10 10.70 -1.69
C ARG A 36 -16.54 12.11 -1.93
N SER A 37 -15.22 12.28 -1.86
CA SER A 37 -14.54 13.51 -2.23
C SER A 37 -13.71 13.30 -3.50
N VAL A 38 -13.47 14.38 -4.25
CA VAL A 38 -12.40 14.40 -5.26
C VAL A 38 -11.10 14.19 -4.49
N SER A 39 -10.65 12.95 -4.35
CA SER A 39 -9.43 12.68 -3.58
C SER A 39 -8.29 13.50 -4.17
N THR A 40 -7.54 14.17 -3.30
CA THR A 40 -6.35 14.96 -3.68
C THR A 40 -5.27 14.03 -4.25
N ASN A 41 -5.11 12.85 -3.65
CA ASN A 41 -4.21 11.82 -4.13
C ASN A 41 -4.94 10.65 -4.80
N LYS A 42 -5.16 10.76 -6.12
CA LYS A 42 -5.67 9.66 -6.95
C LYS A 42 -4.53 8.74 -7.36
N ILE A 43 -4.61 7.49 -6.93
CA ILE A 43 -3.64 6.45 -7.30
C ILE A 43 -3.84 6.09 -8.78
N PRO A 44 -2.78 6.14 -9.60
CA PRO A 44 -2.88 5.73 -11.00
C PRO A 44 -3.32 4.28 -11.16
N LYS A 45 -4.03 3.98 -12.25
CA LYS A 45 -4.46 2.61 -12.55
C LYS A 45 -3.27 1.79 -13.00
N TYR A 46 -2.67 1.03 -12.06
CA TYR A 46 -1.62 0.05 -12.32
C TYR A 46 -2.13 -1.36 -12.08
N GLU A 47 -1.90 -2.24 -13.07
CA GLU A 47 -2.14 -3.67 -12.94
C GLU A 47 -0.88 -4.42 -13.34
N VAL A 48 -0.44 -5.33 -12.47
CA VAL A 48 0.59 -6.31 -12.75
C VAL A 48 -0.04 -7.42 -13.59
N GLU A 49 0.58 -7.73 -14.73
CA GLU A 49 0.10 -8.76 -15.66
C GLU A 49 0.30 -10.17 -15.10
N SER A 50 1.46 -10.43 -14.51
CA SER A 50 1.79 -11.73 -13.93
C SER A 50 2.55 -11.59 -12.61
N PHE A 51 2.17 -12.43 -11.64
CA PHE A 51 2.88 -12.56 -10.37
C PHE A 51 2.88 -14.03 -9.98
N SER A 52 4.08 -14.60 -9.85
CA SER A 52 4.28 -15.97 -9.41
C SER A 52 4.85 -15.98 -7.99
N TYR A 53 4.09 -16.56 -7.07
CA TYR A 53 4.58 -16.81 -5.72
C TYR A 53 5.25 -18.18 -5.65
N SER A 54 6.59 -18.20 -5.59
CA SER A 54 7.33 -19.41 -5.24
C SER A 54 7.44 -19.54 -3.71
N ARG A 55 6.94 -20.66 -3.16
CA ARG A 55 7.18 -21.11 -1.77
C ARG A 55 8.64 -21.51 -1.62
N GLY A 56 9.54 -20.53 -1.59
CA GLY A 56 10.87 -20.73 -1.04
C GLY A 56 10.77 -20.97 0.46
N ARG A 57 11.65 -21.81 1.02
CA ARG A 57 11.82 -21.89 2.49
C ARG A 57 12.36 -20.53 2.93
N VAL A 58 11.51 -19.74 3.58
CA VAL A 58 11.94 -18.48 4.18
C VAL A 58 12.14 -18.73 5.67
N PRO A 59 13.29 -18.31 6.27
CA PRO A 59 13.50 -18.48 7.70
C PRO A 59 12.35 -17.82 8.48
N ALA A 60 11.92 -18.47 9.57
CA ALA A 60 10.79 -18.05 10.39
C ALA A 60 10.88 -16.60 10.91
N ASN A 61 12.09 -16.02 10.94
CA ASN A 61 12.34 -14.66 11.39
C ASN A 61 12.29 -13.60 10.28
N ALA A 62 12.20 -13.98 9.00
CA ALA A 62 12.23 -13.02 7.88
C ALA A 62 11.01 -12.09 7.86
N TYR A 63 9.87 -12.57 8.35
CA TYR A 63 8.60 -11.82 8.35
C TYR A 63 7.96 -11.78 9.74
N LYS A 64 8.77 -11.79 10.80
CA LYS A 64 8.24 -11.71 12.16
C LYS A 64 7.52 -10.37 12.30
N ALA A 65 6.23 -10.44 12.63
CA ALA A 65 5.43 -9.27 13.00
C ALA A 65 6.23 -8.48 14.02
N GLN A 66 6.40 -7.18 13.81
CA GLN A 66 7.18 -6.37 14.74
C GLN A 66 6.41 -6.16 16.04
N GLY A 67 5.11 -6.52 16.07
CA GLY A 67 4.26 -6.41 17.24
C GLY A 67 4.12 -4.95 17.66
N LEU A 68 4.12 -4.05 16.67
CA LEU A 68 4.00 -2.63 16.93
C LEU A 68 2.59 -2.35 17.44
N ASP A 69 2.51 -1.75 18.63
CA ASP A 69 1.26 -1.29 19.22
C ASP A 69 0.82 0.05 18.60
N TYR A 70 0.66 0.06 17.28
CA TYR A 70 0.12 1.20 16.54
C TYR A 70 -1.31 0.93 16.10
N SER A 71 -2.17 1.94 16.17
CA SER A 71 -3.45 1.91 15.46
C SER A 71 -3.23 1.80 13.94
N ASN A 72 -4.23 1.33 13.19
CA ASN A 72 -4.15 1.31 11.72
C ASN A 72 -3.90 2.72 11.14
N LYS A 73 -4.45 3.75 11.79
CA LYS A 73 -4.22 5.16 11.47
C LYS A 73 -2.75 5.55 11.61
N ASN A 74 -2.17 5.29 12.78
CA ASN A 74 -0.77 5.63 13.05
C ASN A 74 0.17 4.88 12.09
N LEU A 75 -0.11 3.59 11.85
CA LEU A 75 0.66 2.79 10.91
C LEU A 75 0.58 3.34 9.48
N TYR A 76 -0.63 3.71 9.03
CA TYR A 76 -0.83 4.30 7.72
C TYR A 76 -0.08 5.63 7.57
N PHE A 77 -0.26 6.54 8.52
CA PHE A 77 0.40 7.84 8.53
C PHE A 77 1.92 7.71 8.51
N LEU A 78 2.50 6.90 9.41
CA LEU A 78 3.94 6.69 9.49
C LEU A 78 4.52 6.04 8.23
N SER A 79 3.80 5.07 7.64
CA SER A 79 4.21 4.47 6.37
C SER A 79 4.24 5.50 5.24
N LEU A 80 3.18 6.29 5.10
CA LEU A 80 3.10 7.32 4.06
C LEU A 80 4.14 8.42 4.26
N TYR A 81 4.37 8.82 5.51
CA TYR A 81 5.38 9.82 5.86
C TYR A 81 6.80 9.33 5.56
N GLU A 82 7.14 8.09 5.94
CA GLU A 82 8.44 7.48 5.61
C GLU A 82 8.64 7.39 4.08
N GLN A 83 7.61 7.04 3.34
CA GLN A 83 7.67 6.99 1.87
C GLN A 83 7.84 8.38 1.25
N TYR A 84 7.15 9.39 1.77
CA TYR A 84 7.33 10.79 1.34
C TYR A 84 8.76 11.26 1.59
N GLU A 85 9.29 11.04 2.79
CA GLU A 85 10.70 11.32 3.12
C GLU A 85 11.65 10.60 2.16
N SER A 86 11.37 9.33 1.83
CA SER A 86 12.15 8.57 0.86
C SER A 86 12.11 9.19 -0.55
N PHE A 87 10.95 9.69 -0.99
CA PHE A 87 10.87 10.44 -2.26
C PHE A 87 11.66 11.74 -2.21
N THR A 88 11.67 12.45 -1.07
CA THR A 88 12.48 13.69 -0.93
C THR A 88 13.98 13.44 -0.91
N GLU A 89 14.44 12.23 -0.54
CA GLU A 89 15.84 11.84 -0.70
C GLU A 89 16.21 11.66 -2.19
N LEU A 90 15.27 11.18 -3.01
CA LEU A 90 15.45 10.99 -4.45
C LEU A 90 15.30 12.28 -5.28
N TYR A 91 14.45 13.19 -4.81
CA TYR A 91 14.08 14.45 -5.45
C TYR A 91 14.01 15.59 -4.42
N PRO A 92 15.16 16.03 -3.87
CA PRO A 92 15.21 17.07 -2.83
C PRO A 92 14.61 18.40 -3.29
N GLU A 93 14.63 18.69 -4.60
CA GLU A 93 14.09 19.91 -5.18
C GLU A 93 12.56 20.05 -5.05
N TYR A 94 11.83 18.95 -4.82
CA TYR A 94 10.36 18.93 -4.69
C TYR A 94 9.90 18.76 -3.24
N ARG A 95 10.82 18.84 -2.29
CA ARG A 95 10.52 18.71 -0.86
C ARG A 95 9.60 19.84 -0.40
N LYS A 96 8.56 19.48 0.35
CA LYS A 96 7.69 20.39 1.11
C LYS A 96 7.68 19.93 2.57
N ASP A 97 7.87 20.86 3.50
CA ASP A 97 7.98 20.52 4.91
C ASP A 97 6.61 20.54 5.61
N ILE A 98 6.28 19.45 6.29
CA ILE A 98 5.13 19.37 7.19
C ILE A 98 5.52 20.02 8.51
N LYS A 99 5.20 21.31 8.65
CA LYS A 99 5.55 22.11 9.85
C LYS A 99 4.68 21.76 11.07
N HIS A 100 3.40 21.49 10.84
CA HIS A 100 2.41 21.29 11.90
C HIS A 100 1.62 20.01 11.65
N CYS A 101 1.50 19.17 12.68
CA CYS A 101 0.77 17.91 12.61
C CYS A 101 0.10 17.59 13.95
N PRO A 102 -0.96 18.32 14.34
CA PRO A 102 -1.54 18.21 15.68
C PRO A 102 -2.04 16.81 16.02
N VAL A 103 -2.71 16.12 15.07
CA VAL A 103 -3.27 14.78 15.34
C VAL A 103 -2.18 13.73 15.57
N TYR A 104 -1.07 13.82 14.83
CA TYR A 104 0.02 12.86 14.89
C TYR A 104 1.29 13.44 15.54
N HIS A 105 1.17 14.49 16.36
CA HIS A 105 2.32 15.24 16.88
C HIS A 105 3.33 14.33 17.60
N GLN A 106 2.86 13.60 18.62
CA GLN A 106 3.71 12.69 19.39
C GLN A 106 4.29 11.57 18.51
N VAL A 107 3.45 11.01 17.63
CA VAL A 107 3.82 9.93 16.72
C VAL A 107 4.94 10.37 15.77
N LEU A 108 4.89 11.62 15.28
CA LEU A 108 5.89 12.19 14.40
C LEU A 108 7.19 12.53 15.14
N LEU A 109 7.10 13.02 16.38
CA LEU A 109 8.29 13.22 17.23
C LEU A 109 9.00 11.88 17.46
N ASP A 110 8.26 10.84 17.86
CA ASP A 110 8.81 9.51 18.09
C ASP A 110 9.47 8.92 16.83
N TYR A 111 8.89 9.17 15.66
CA TYR A 111 9.49 8.78 14.38
C TYR A 111 10.81 9.50 14.13
N LYS A 112 10.86 10.83 14.33
CA LYS A 112 12.06 11.65 14.10
C LYS A 112 13.22 11.28 15.03
N ASP A 113 12.90 10.83 16.24
CA ASP A 113 13.89 10.34 17.20
C ASP A 113 14.42 8.93 16.85
N THR A 114 13.77 8.22 15.94
CA THR A 114 14.17 6.88 15.52
C THR A 114 15.17 6.96 14.36
N PRO A 115 16.37 6.38 14.47
CA PRO A 115 17.38 6.49 13.43
C PRO A 115 16.94 5.77 12.14
N LYS A 116 17.03 6.48 11.00
CA LYS A 116 16.78 5.91 9.67
C LYS A 116 17.68 4.71 9.42
N LYS A 117 17.09 3.57 9.03
CA LYS A 117 17.83 2.33 8.69
C LYS A 117 18.37 2.38 7.26
N TRP A 118 17.66 3.07 6.38
CA TRP A 118 17.89 3.06 4.95
C TRP A 118 18.02 4.49 4.45
N SER A 119 18.83 4.64 3.41
CA SER A 119 18.92 5.85 2.60
C SER A 119 18.62 5.48 1.15
N TRP A 120 17.97 6.38 0.44
CA TRP A 120 17.60 6.20 -0.95
C TRP A 120 18.48 7.03 -1.87
N SER A 121 18.93 6.41 -2.97
CA SER A 121 19.61 7.08 -4.06
C SER A 121 18.88 6.83 -5.37
N LYS A 122 18.89 7.79 -6.27
CA LYS A 122 18.19 7.69 -7.55
C LYS A 122 18.88 6.68 -8.46
N LYS A 123 18.12 5.74 -9.02
CA LYS A 123 18.62 4.84 -10.08
C LYS A 123 18.89 5.63 -11.37
N THR A 124 19.66 5.06 -12.29
CA THR A 124 19.88 5.73 -13.58
C THR A 124 18.61 5.67 -14.43
N LYS A 125 18.35 6.69 -15.25
CA LYS A 125 17.09 6.84 -15.99
C LYS A 125 16.74 5.61 -16.84
N SER A 126 17.73 4.99 -17.48
CA SER A 126 17.58 3.78 -18.30
C SER A 126 16.99 2.60 -17.51
N ASP A 127 17.24 2.53 -16.20
CA ASP A 127 16.89 1.36 -15.38
C ASP A 127 15.38 1.26 -15.11
N TYR A 128 14.67 2.39 -15.14
CA TYR A 128 13.27 2.46 -14.71
C TYR A 128 12.32 3.14 -15.70
N GLN A 129 12.81 3.88 -16.70
CA GLN A 129 11.97 4.59 -17.68
C GLN A 129 10.96 3.69 -18.41
N ASN A 130 11.33 2.44 -18.69
CA ASN A 130 10.47 1.53 -19.44
C ASN A 130 9.45 0.78 -18.57
N LYS A 131 9.51 0.92 -17.24
CA LYS A 131 8.64 0.20 -16.31
C LYS A 131 7.22 0.78 -16.34
N THR A 132 6.24 -0.11 -16.42
CA THR A 132 4.82 0.23 -16.56
C THR A 132 4.30 1.15 -15.45
N ILE A 133 4.75 0.94 -14.21
CA ILE A 133 4.31 1.75 -13.07
C ILE A 133 4.69 3.23 -13.19
N VAL A 134 5.87 3.52 -13.76
CA VAL A 134 6.37 4.90 -13.96
C VAL A 134 5.61 5.56 -15.12
N LYS A 135 5.31 4.79 -16.18
CA LYS A 135 4.54 5.26 -17.35
C LYS A 135 3.08 5.60 -17.04
N GLN A 136 2.57 5.18 -15.88
CA GLN A 136 1.20 5.45 -15.46
C GLN A 136 1.10 6.67 -14.53
N LEU A 137 2.23 7.22 -14.09
CA LEU A 137 2.20 8.49 -13.37
C LEU A 137 1.61 9.58 -14.29
N PRO A 138 0.75 10.46 -13.76
CA PRO A 138 0.28 11.62 -14.50
C PRO A 138 1.49 12.42 -15.02
N ASN A 139 1.42 12.88 -16.27
CA ASN A 139 2.48 13.64 -16.93
C ASN A 139 3.81 12.88 -17.12
N SER A 140 3.83 11.55 -16.98
CA SER A 140 5.04 10.74 -17.26
C SER A 140 5.45 10.79 -18.74
N SER A 141 4.50 11.01 -19.64
CA SER A 141 4.73 11.15 -21.08
C SER A 141 5.47 12.43 -21.46
N SER A 142 5.37 13.48 -20.64
CA SER A 142 6.09 14.75 -20.87
C SER A 142 7.46 14.74 -20.19
N SER A 143 7.52 14.41 -18.90
CA SER A 143 8.78 14.38 -18.14
C SER A 143 8.62 13.65 -16.80
N ILE A 144 9.48 12.67 -16.55
CA ILE A 144 9.52 11.95 -15.26
C ILE A 144 9.70 12.88 -14.06
N PRO A 145 10.65 13.85 -14.07
CA PRO A 145 10.75 14.84 -13.00
C PRO A 145 9.44 15.58 -12.70
N ILE A 146 8.70 15.99 -13.73
CA ILE A 146 7.39 16.67 -13.56
C ILE A 146 6.38 15.70 -12.95
N ALA A 147 6.29 14.47 -13.47
CA ALA A 147 5.41 13.44 -12.94
C ALA A 147 5.69 13.12 -11.46
N MET A 148 6.97 13.11 -11.08
CA MET A 148 7.40 12.89 -9.70
C MET A 148 7.08 14.07 -8.80
N ARG A 149 7.29 15.31 -9.25
CA ARG A 149 6.86 16.51 -8.52
C ARG A 149 5.36 16.46 -8.24
N ASP A 150 4.55 16.22 -9.27
CA ASP A 150 3.09 16.18 -9.13
C ASP A 150 2.65 15.03 -8.22
N HIS A 151 3.35 13.88 -8.24
CA HIS A 151 3.09 12.77 -7.33
C HIS A 151 3.45 13.09 -5.87
N MET A 152 4.61 13.72 -5.65
CA MET A 152 5.04 14.16 -4.33
C MET A 152 4.11 15.24 -3.76
N ASP A 153 3.60 16.13 -4.60
CA ASP A 153 2.62 17.15 -4.22
C ASP A 153 1.33 16.52 -3.70
N ARG A 154 0.80 15.51 -4.40
CA ARG A 154 -0.38 14.76 -3.93
C ARG A 154 -0.13 14.00 -2.62
N ASN A 155 1.05 13.39 -2.46
CA ASN A 155 1.42 12.73 -1.20
C ASN A 155 1.52 13.75 -0.04
N TYR A 156 2.10 14.93 -0.29
CA TYR A 156 2.17 16.01 0.69
C TYR A 156 0.80 16.54 1.08
N GLU A 157 -0.11 16.73 0.12
CA GLU A 157 -1.49 17.15 0.38
C GLU A 157 -2.23 16.12 1.24
N GLU A 158 -2.08 14.84 0.93
CA GLU A 158 -2.66 13.77 1.74
C GLU A 158 -2.08 13.74 3.17
N LEU A 159 -0.76 13.86 3.32
CA LEU A 159 -0.12 13.93 4.63
C LEU A 159 -0.58 15.15 5.42
N SER A 160 -0.72 16.30 4.74
CA SER A 160 -1.25 17.52 5.35
C SER A 160 -2.69 17.31 5.82
N GLN A 161 -3.55 16.70 5.00
CA GLN A 161 -4.91 16.34 5.39
C GLN A 161 -4.90 15.44 6.63
N LEU A 162 -4.14 14.35 6.62
CA LEU A 162 -4.00 13.44 7.77
C LEU A 162 -3.56 14.19 9.03
N CYS A 163 -2.61 15.12 8.91
CA CYS A 163 -2.12 15.92 10.02
C CYS A 163 -3.20 16.77 10.71
N PHE A 164 -4.17 17.29 9.96
CA PHE A 164 -5.25 18.12 10.50
C PHE A 164 -6.50 17.33 10.89
N THR A 165 -6.91 16.35 10.08
CA THR A 165 -8.18 15.63 10.26
C THR A 165 -8.02 14.25 10.88
N GLY A 166 -6.80 13.70 10.89
CA GLY A 166 -6.52 12.33 11.32
C GLY A 166 -6.93 11.25 10.32
N ALA A 167 -7.50 11.59 9.17
CA ALA A 167 -7.94 10.62 8.16
C ALA A 167 -7.94 11.19 6.74
N SER A 168 -7.68 10.33 5.76
CA SER A 168 -7.79 10.62 4.33
C SER A 168 -8.71 9.60 3.65
N ASP A 169 -9.16 9.89 2.43
CA ASP A 169 -9.93 8.92 1.64
C ASP A 169 -9.13 7.65 1.37
N ASN A 170 -7.81 7.78 1.13
CA ASN A 170 -6.94 6.62 0.90
C ASN A 170 -6.65 5.84 2.19
N TYR A 171 -6.66 6.49 3.36
CA TYR A 171 -6.66 5.79 4.65
C TYR A 171 -7.87 4.87 4.77
N TYR A 172 -9.07 5.34 4.42
CA TYR A 172 -10.27 4.50 4.47
C TYR A 172 -10.25 3.36 3.44
N ILE A 173 -9.63 3.57 2.27
CA ILE A 173 -9.40 2.47 1.31
C ILE A 173 -8.51 1.39 1.95
N TYR A 174 -7.43 1.80 2.60
CA TYR A 174 -6.53 0.89 3.32
C TYR A 174 -7.22 0.16 4.48
N GLU A 175 -7.98 0.88 5.31
CA GLU A 175 -8.73 0.31 6.42
C GLU A 175 -9.78 -0.69 5.93
N ASN A 176 -10.53 -0.34 4.89
CA ASN A 176 -11.49 -1.25 4.25
C ASN A 176 -10.81 -2.51 3.72
N LEU A 177 -9.63 -2.37 3.12
CA LEU A 177 -8.86 -3.52 2.67
C LEU A 177 -8.49 -4.42 3.85
N ILE A 178 -8.02 -3.86 4.98
CA ILE A 178 -7.76 -4.64 6.21
C ILE A 178 -9.02 -5.41 6.64
N GLU A 179 -10.17 -4.75 6.75
CA GLU A 179 -11.40 -5.40 7.19
C GLU A 179 -11.84 -6.53 6.25
N ILE A 180 -11.70 -6.33 4.93
CA ILE A 180 -11.99 -7.37 3.95
C ILE A 180 -11.02 -8.55 4.11
N THR A 181 -9.73 -8.30 4.35
CA THR A 181 -8.73 -9.37 4.49
C THR A 181 -8.87 -10.21 5.75
N LYS A 182 -9.53 -9.68 6.78
CA LYS A 182 -9.90 -10.48 7.97
C LYS A 182 -10.82 -11.64 7.58
N LYS A 183 -11.77 -11.41 6.67
CA LYS A 183 -12.75 -12.39 6.19
C LYS A 183 -12.25 -13.20 4.99
N ASN A 184 -11.60 -12.53 4.03
CA ASN A 184 -11.17 -13.10 2.77
C ASN A 184 -9.67 -12.92 2.59
N LYS A 185 -8.88 -14.00 2.63
CA LYS A 185 -7.43 -13.89 2.39
C LYS A 185 -7.16 -13.38 0.97
N LEU A 186 -6.19 -12.48 0.82
CA LEU A 186 -5.70 -12.07 -0.50
C LEU A 186 -5.07 -13.27 -1.22
N GLY A 187 -5.44 -13.45 -2.50
CA GLY A 187 -4.85 -14.47 -3.36
C GLY A 187 -3.37 -14.19 -3.60
N LYS A 188 -2.53 -15.23 -3.60
CA LYS A 188 -1.08 -15.13 -3.89
C LYS A 188 -0.81 -15.09 -5.39
N ASN A 189 -1.47 -14.18 -6.09
CA ASN A 189 -1.48 -14.06 -7.54
C ASN A 189 -1.52 -12.59 -7.96
N ALA A 190 -1.51 -12.33 -9.28
CA ALA A 190 -1.58 -10.97 -9.82
C ALA A 190 -2.81 -10.19 -9.31
N GLN A 191 -3.96 -10.85 -9.14
CA GLN A 191 -5.17 -10.20 -8.63
C GLN A 191 -5.03 -9.72 -7.18
N GLY A 192 -4.38 -10.50 -6.31
CA GLY A 192 -4.10 -10.09 -4.94
C GLY A 192 -3.12 -8.93 -4.88
N VAL A 193 -2.07 -8.96 -5.71
CA VAL A 193 -1.13 -7.84 -5.85
C VAL A 193 -1.83 -6.57 -6.35
N ASN A 194 -2.65 -6.69 -7.40
CA ASN A 194 -3.43 -5.56 -7.92
C ASN A 194 -4.44 -5.03 -6.90
N SER A 195 -4.86 -5.84 -5.93
CA SER A 195 -5.69 -5.35 -4.81
C SER A 195 -4.89 -4.55 -3.79
N LEU A 196 -3.63 -4.90 -3.54
CA LEU A 196 -2.71 -4.13 -2.69
C LEU A 196 -2.36 -2.78 -3.34
N LEU A 197 -1.99 -2.80 -4.62
CA LEU A 197 -1.55 -1.62 -5.38
C LEU A 197 -2.65 -0.56 -5.59
N LYS A 198 -3.90 -0.86 -5.25
CA LYS A 198 -4.99 0.13 -5.15
C LYS A 198 -4.88 1.03 -3.92
N THR A 199 -3.92 0.79 -3.03
CA THR A 199 -3.65 1.64 -1.87
C THR A 199 -2.37 2.45 -2.10
N THR A 200 -2.36 3.68 -1.59
CA THR A 200 -1.22 4.60 -1.72
C THR A 200 0.05 3.99 -1.18
N LEU A 201 -0.02 3.28 -0.05
CA LEU A 201 1.13 2.69 0.61
C LEU A 201 1.88 1.70 -0.29
N PHE A 202 1.18 0.72 -0.86
CA PHE A 202 1.84 -0.30 -1.67
C PHE A 202 2.21 0.23 -3.04
N TYR A 203 1.42 1.13 -3.62
CA TYR A 203 1.80 1.80 -4.86
C TYR A 203 3.10 2.61 -4.69
N ASN A 204 3.19 3.42 -3.64
CA ASN A 204 4.38 4.23 -3.34
C ASN A 204 5.59 3.37 -3.04
N GLU A 205 5.44 2.28 -2.29
CA GLU A 205 6.54 1.35 -2.04
C GLU A 205 7.06 0.73 -3.35
N THR A 206 6.17 0.27 -4.24
CA THR A 206 6.59 -0.28 -5.54
C THR A 206 7.24 0.80 -6.40
N LEU A 207 6.71 2.02 -6.39
CA LEU A 207 7.29 3.14 -7.13
C LEU A 207 8.69 3.48 -6.62
N LEU A 208 8.88 3.59 -5.30
CA LEU A 208 10.17 3.85 -4.65
C LEU A 208 11.21 2.79 -5.04
N ASN A 209 10.87 1.50 -4.91
CA ASN A 209 11.79 0.43 -5.29
C ASN A 209 12.08 0.40 -6.80
N THR A 210 11.18 0.93 -7.62
CA THR A 210 11.38 1.05 -9.07
C THR A 210 12.38 2.17 -9.42
N ILE A 211 12.24 3.35 -8.82
CA ILE A 211 13.03 4.54 -9.20
C ILE A 211 14.25 4.80 -8.30
N GLY A 212 14.28 4.18 -7.12
CA GLY A 212 15.31 4.34 -6.11
C GLY A 212 16.05 3.04 -5.82
N GLU A 213 17.28 3.20 -5.36
CA GLU A 213 18.13 2.15 -4.81
C GLU A 213 18.23 2.32 -3.31
N LYS A 214 17.98 1.24 -2.58
CA LYS A 214 17.94 1.21 -1.13
C LYS A 214 19.30 0.79 -0.58
N SER A 215 19.97 1.69 0.11
CA SER A 215 21.26 1.44 0.76
C SER A 215 21.13 1.53 2.28
N ARG A 216 21.97 0.81 3.04
CA ARG A 216 22.00 0.97 4.49
C ARG A 216 22.49 2.37 4.82
N ALA A 217 21.68 3.13 5.58
CA ALA A 217 22.12 4.42 6.08
C ALA A 217 23.37 4.20 6.95
N ARG A 218 24.44 4.96 6.68
CA ARG A 218 25.64 4.93 7.51
C ARG A 218 25.26 5.40 8.91
N ALA A 219 25.40 4.51 9.90
CA ALA A 219 25.16 4.87 11.29
C ALA A 219 26.16 5.96 11.69
N LYS A 220 25.70 7.20 11.87
CA LYS A 220 26.51 8.25 12.49
C LYS A 220 26.60 7.94 13.99
N GLY A 221 27.68 7.26 14.39
CA GLY A 221 28.10 7.10 15.78
C GLY A 221 27.64 5.83 16.51
N ARG A 222 28.21 5.64 17.71
CA ARG A 222 27.84 4.60 18.68
C ARG A 222 26.45 4.94 19.23
N GLY A 223 25.41 4.24 18.77
CA GLY A 223 24.05 4.41 19.30
C GLY A 223 23.95 3.96 20.75
N LEU A 224 23.15 4.67 21.55
CA LEU A 224 22.84 4.31 22.93
C LEU A 224 22.14 2.95 22.98
N ALA A 225 22.37 2.17 24.03
CA ALA A 225 21.75 0.85 24.21
C ALA A 225 20.20 0.90 24.31
N SER A 226 19.62 2.08 24.55
CA SER A 226 18.18 2.34 24.57
C SER A 226 17.57 2.69 23.20
N THR A 227 18.35 2.62 22.11
CA THR A 227 17.86 2.99 20.77
C THR A 227 16.61 2.17 20.42
N LYS A 228 15.50 2.88 20.19
CA LYS A 228 14.21 2.28 19.81
C LYS A 228 14.42 1.30 18.64
N LYS A 229 13.73 0.15 18.70
CA LYS A 229 13.86 -0.91 17.67
C LYS A 229 13.59 -0.33 16.28
N LYS A 230 14.37 -0.76 15.30
CA LYS A 230 14.19 -0.36 13.89
C LYS A 230 12.84 -0.86 13.39
N VAL A 231 11.97 0.07 13.02
CA VAL A 231 10.60 -0.21 12.57
C VAL A 231 10.54 -0.30 11.04
N ASN A 232 9.74 -1.22 10.50
CA ASN A 232 9.39 -1.27 9.07
C ASN A 232 7.87 -1.23 8.98
N TYR A 233 7.33 -0.03 8.72
CA TYR A 233 5.89 0.20 8.72
C TYR A 233 5.19 -0.52 7.56
N THR A 234 5.78 -0.53 6.36
CA THR A 234 5.24 -1.27 5.22
C THR A 234 5.13 -2.78 5.49
N GLN A 235 6.12 -3.37 6.16
CA GLN A 235 6.10 -4.79 6.54
C GLN A 235 5.00 -5.10 7.56
N GLU A 236 4.81 -4.23 8.55
CA GLU A 236 3.72 -4.36 9.51
C GLU A 236 2.35 -4.22 8.81
N ALA A 237 2.22 -3.30 7.85
CA ALA A 237 1.00 -3.14 7.06
C ALA A 237 0.67 -4.41 6.24
N LEU A 238 1.67 -5.04 5.63
CA LEU A 238 1.50 -6.35 4.96
C LEU A 238 1.09 -7.45 5.94
N THR A 239 1.64 -7.43 7.15
CA THR A 239 1.32 -8.41 8.19
C THR A 239 -0.14 -8.32 8.59
N ARG A 240 -0.66 -7.10 8.81
CA ARG A 240 -2.09 -6.87 9.13
C ARG A 240 -3.03 -7.34 8.02
N LEU A 241 -2.58 -7.23 6.76
CA LEU A 241 -3.31 -7.72 5.59
C LEU A 241 -3.16 -9.22 5.32
N LYS A 242 -2.38 -9.95 6.16
CA LYS A 242 -2.00 -11.35 5.95
C LYS A 242 -1.33 -11.55 4.56
N ALA A 243 -0.61 -10.53 4.11
CA ALA A 243 -0.05 -10.41 2.78
C ALA A 243 1.50 -10.50 2.75
N ASN A 244 2.12 -11.09 3.77
CA ASN A 244 3.59 -11.25 3.86
C ASN A 244 4.22 -12.01 2.69
N TRP A 245 3.42 -12.70 1.87
CA TRP A 245 3.89 -13.33 0.64
C TRP A 245 4.22 -12.31 -0.46
N ALA A 246 3.71 -11.07 -0.36
CA ALA A 246 3.88 -10.00 -1.33
C ALA A 246 5.13 -9.16 -1.08
N THR A 247 5.91 -9.44 -0.04
CA THR A 247 7.16 -8.70 0.28
C THR A 247 8.14 -8.67 -0.88
N LYS A 248 8.24 -9.77 -1.63
CA LYS A 248 9.05 -9.90 -2.85
C LYS A 248 8.69 -8.91 -3.97
N LEU A 249 7.53 -8.27 -3.90
CA LEU A 249 7.15 -7.22 -4.85
C LEU A 249 7.95 -5.92 -4.61
N PHE A 250 8.48 -5.76 -3.40
CA PHE A 250 9.11 -4.53 -2.90
C PHE A 250 10.60 -4.73 -2.57
N GLU A 251 11.20 -5.84 -3.03
CA GLU A 251 12.64 -6.15 -2.95
C GLU A 251 13.26 -6.05 -4.33
#